data_AF-A0A2X3IFA1-F1
#
_entry.id   AF-A0A2X3IFA1-F1
#
_cell.length_a   1.000
_cell.length_b   1.000
_cell.length_c   1.000
_cell.angle_alpha   90.00
_cell.angle_beta   90.00
_cell.angle_gamma   90.00
#
_symmetry.space_group_name_H-M   'P 1'
#
loop_
_entity.id
_entity.type
_entity.pdbx_description
1 polymer ?
#
loop_
_entity_poly.entity_id
_entity_poly.type
_entity_poly.pdbx_seq_one_letter_code
_entity_poly.pdbx_strand_id
1 'polypeptide(L)'
;MSGVRTPTRQFSSCVLIECGDSLDSINATSSAIVKYVSQRAGIGINAGRIRALGSPIRGGEAFHTGCIPFYKHFQTAVKSCSQGGVRGGAGNAVLPNVASGSGKPVGAEKQTVA
;
A
#
# COMPACT_ATOMS: atom_id res chain seq x y z
N MET A 1 -21.74 5.54 -12.38
CA MET A 1 -22.31 4.29 -11.80
C MET A 1 -22.03 3.13 -12.76
N SER A 2 -20.81 2.57 -12.77
CA SER A 2 -20.34 1.69 -13.86
C SER A 2 -20.46 0.18 -13.60
N GLY A 3 -20.79 -0.25 -12.37
CA GLY A 3 -20.85 -1.68 -12.00
C GLY A 3 -22.26 -2.27 -11.84
N VAL A 4 -23.30 -1.46 -11.67
CA VAL A 4 -24.64 -1.98 -11.41
C VAL A 4 -25.14 -2.73 -12.66
N ARG A 5 -25.51 -4.01 -12.50
CA ARG A 5 -25.90 -4.98 -13.57
C ARG A 5 -24.76 -5.63 -14.36
N THR A 6 -23.49 -5.48 -13.94
CA THR A 6 -22.39 -6.31 -14.47
C THR A 6 -22.21 -7.60 -13.63
N PRO A 7 -21.61 -8.68 -14.18
CA PRO A 7 -21.36 -9.91 -13.42
C PRO A 7 -20.43 -9.69 -12.22
N THR A 8 -19.56 -8.67 -12.27
CA THR A 8 -18.72 -8.25 -11.15
C THR A 8 -19.54 -7.52 -10.10
N ARG A 9 -19.71 -8.15 -8.93
CA ARG A 9 -20.50 -7.64 -7.79
C ARG A 9 -19.64 -6.90 -6.75
N GLN A 10 -18.74 -6.03 -7.22
CA GLN A 10 -17.98 -5.14 -6.35
C GLN A 10 -18.46 -3.71 -6.62
N PHE A 11 -18.93 -3.03 -5.58
CA PHE A 11 -19.45 -1.66 -5.64
C PHE A 11 -18.80 -0.72 -4.62
N SER A 12 -17.88 -1.22 -3.78
CA SER A 12 -17.22 -0.37 -2.79
C SER A 12 -16.20 0.52 -3.48
N SER A 13 -16.36 1.83 -3.28
CA SER A 13 -15.55 2.85 -3.95
C SER A 13 -14.14 2.98 -3.34
N CYS A 14 -14.00 2.74 -2.04
CA CYS A 14 -12.73 2.83 -1.32
C CYS A 14 -12.55 1.61 -0.40
N VAL A 15 -11.33 1.10 -0.31
CA VAL A 15 -10.94 0.03 0.61
C VAL A 15 -9.72 0.47 1.42
N LEU A 16 -9.80 0.36 2.73
CA LEU A 16 -8.70 0.63 3.66
C LEU A 16 -8.05 -0.71 4.04
N ILE A 17 -6.73 -0.81 3.87
CA ILE A 17 -5.95 -2.01 4.18
C ILE A 17 -4.85 -1.64 5.17
N GLU A 18 -4.80 -2.35 6.29
CA GLU A 18 -3.74 -2.18 7.27
C GLU A 18 -2.62 -3.19 7.07
N CYS A 19 -1.39 -2.69 7.03
CA CYS A 19 -0.19 -3.47 6.82
C CYS A 19 0.55 -3.65 8.14
N GLY A 20 0.83 -4.89 8.51
CA GLY A 20 1.62 -5.25 9.68
C GLY A 20 3.13 -5.28 9.41
N ASP A 21 3.91 -5.47 10.48
CA ASP A 21 5.38 -5.56 10.45
C ASP A 21 5.87 -6.99 10.19
N SER A 22 5.33 -7.65 9.16
CA SER A 22 5.74 -9.00 8.74
C SER A 22 5.67 -9.14 7.22
N LEU A 23 6.56 -9.97 6.66
CA LEU A 23 6.58 -10.24 5.21
C LEU A 23 5.24 -10.83 4.72
N ASP A 24 4.62 -11.70 5.52
CA ASP A 24 3.31 -12.26 5.20
C ASP A 24 2.23 -11.20 5.11
N SER A 25 2.24 -10.23 6.04
CA SER A 25 1.26 -9.13 6.02
C SER A 25 1.49 -8.17 4.85
N ILE A 26 2.76 -7.90 4.52
CA ILE A 26 3.13 -7.06 3.36
C ILE A 26 2.65 -7.71 2.06
N ASN A 27 2.90 -9.01 1.89
CA ASN A 27 2.47 -9.76 0.71
C ASN A 27 0.95 -9.91 0.63
N ALA A 28 0.29 -10.13 1.76
CA ALA A 28 -1.18 -10.17 1.83
C ALA A 28 -1.78 -8.82 1.43
N THR A 29 -1.19 -7.71 1.90
CA THR A 29 -1.61 -6.35 1.56
C THR A 29 -1.43 -6.09 0.06
N SER A 30 -0.27 -6.40 -0.50
CA SER A 30 -0.01 -6.27 -1.94
C SER A 30 -1.02 -7.08 -2.78
N SER A 31 -1.28 -8.32 -2.38
CA SER A 31 -2.25 -9.19 -3.06
C SER A 31 -3.68 -8.65 -2.99
N ALA A 32 -4.07 -8.08 -1.85
CA ALA A 32 -5.38 -7.45 -1.66
C ALA A 32 -5.51 -6.20 -2.54
N ILE A 33 -4.47 -5.37 -2.64
CA ILE A 33 -4.43 -4.19 -3.49
C ILE A 33 -4.75 -4.56 -4.94
N VAL A 34 -4.01 -5.52 -5.52
CA VAL A 34 -4.19 -5.94 -6.92
C VAL A 34 -5.62 -6.41 -7.17
N LYS A 35 -6.17 -7.24 -6.28
CA LYS A 35 -7.54 -7.74 -6.37
C LYS A 35 -8.55 -6.59 -6.35
N TYR A 36 -8.45 -5.68 -5.40
CA TYR A 36 -9.44 -4.60 -5.24
C TYR A 36 -9.33 -3.51 -6.32
N VAL A 37 -8.12 -3.19 -6.79
CA VAL A 37 -7.93 -2.26 -7.91
C VAL A 37 -8.56 -2.81 -9.18
N SER A 38 -8.34 -4.09 -9.50
CA SER A 38 -8.97 -4.72 -10.68
C SER A 38 -10.50 -4.67 -10.64
N GLN A 39 -11.07 -4.61 -9.44
CA GLN A 39 -12.51 -4.57 -9.17
C GLN A 39 -13.07 -3.17 -8.95
N ARG A 40 -12.33 -2.13 -9.32
CA ARG A 40 -12.76 -0.72 -9.30
C ARG A 40 -12.68 0.01 -7.94
N ALA A 41 -12.02 -0.54 -6.94
CA ALA A 41 -11.82 0.17 -5.68
C ALA A 41 -10.63 1.14 -5.73
N GLY A 42 -10.76 2.29 -5.08
CA GLY A 42 -9.62 3.11 -4.64
C GLY A 42 -9.03 2.52 -3.37
N ILE A 43 -7.71 2.63 -3.21
CA ILE A 43 -6.98 1.97 -2.12
C ILE A 43 -6.46 3.00 -1.11
N GLY A 44 -6.71 2.78 0.17
CA GLY A 44 -5.99 3.42 1.27
C GLY A 44 -5.15 2.40 2.01
N ILE A 45 -3.85 2.64 2.15
CA ILE A 45 -2.91 1.72 2.82
C ILE A 45 -2.43 2.38 4.11
N ASN A 46 -2.63 1.72 5.25
CA ASN A 46 -1.96 2.09 6.49
C ASN A 46 -0.67 1.27 6.61
N ALA A 47 0.48 1.89 6.31
CA ALA A 47 1.78 1.23 6.37
C ALA A 47 2.60 1.66 7.60
N GLY A 48 1.94 2.19 8.62
CA GLY A 48 2.59 2.80 9.76
C GLY A 48 3.27 1.86 10.74
N ARG A 49 2.97 0.56 10.65
CA ARG A 49 3.55 -0.45 11.55
C ARG A 49 4.88 -0.98 11.04
N ILE A 50 5.27 -0.68 9.78
CA ILE A 50 6.53 -1.16 9.19
C ILE A 50 7.70 -0.51 9.91
N ARG A 51 8.63 -1.34 10.41
CA ARG A 51 9.81 -0.90 11.14
C ARG A 51 10.75 -0.01 10.31
N ALA A 52 11.48 0.87 11.00
CA ALA A 52 12.43 1.80 10.39
C ALA A 52 13.65 1.10 9.77
N LEU A 53 14.38 1.84 8.92
CA LEU A 53 15.63 1.39 8.32
C LEU A 53 16.67 1.06 9.40
N GLY A 54 17.40 -0.05 9.23
CA GLY A 54 18.46 -0.47 10.15
C GLY A 54 17.98 -1.24 11.39
N SER A 55 16.67 -1.48 11.51
CA SER A 55 16.15 -2.40 12.52
C SER A 55 16.62 -3.84 12.26
N PRO A 56 16.98 -4.61 13.31
CA PRO A 56 17.48 -5.96 13.16
C PRO A 56 16.35 -6.90 12.71
N ILE A 57 16.64 -7.71 11.68
CA ILE A 57 15.79 -8.82 11.28
C ILE A 57 16.46 -10.10 11.80
N ARG A 58 15.68 -10.94 12.50
CA ARG A 58 16.15 -12.24 13.05
C ARG A 58 17.46 -12.13 13.84
N GLY A 59 17.56 -11.14 14.74
CA GLY A 59 18.73 -10.99 15.61
C GLY A 59 20.02 -10.52 14.92
N GLY A 60 19.94 -10.01 13.68
CA GLY A 60 21.09 -9.46 12.96
C GLY A 60 21.48 -10.22 11.69
N GLU A 61 20.73 -11.25 11.30
CA GLU A 61 20.96 -11.98 10.04
C GLU A 61 20.72 -11.10 8.80
N ALA A 62 19.82 -10.11 8.89
CA ALA A 62 19.53 -9.20 7.80
C ALA A 62 19.25 -7.78 8.30
N PHE A 63 19.65 -6.80 7.47
CA PHE A 63 19.36 -5.39 7.71
C PHE A 63 18.01 -5.02 7.07
N HIS A 64 17.14 -4.38 7.85
CA HIS A 64 15.90 -3.85 7.31
C HIS A 64 16.19 -2.66 6.38
N THR A 65 15.85 -2.79 5.10
CA THR A 65 16.08 -1.79 4.04
C THR A 65 15.18 -0.56 4.13
N GLY A 66 14.34 -0.49 5.17
CA GLY A 66 13.42 0.61 5.45
C GLY A 66 12.08 0.46 4.74
N CYS A 67 11.24 1.47 4.88
CA CYS A 67 9.86 1.41 4.38
C CYS A 67 9.73 1.84 2.90
N ILE A 68 10.72 2.57 2.37
CA ILE A 68 10.69 3.12 1.00
C ILE A 68 10.56 2.01 -0.08
N PRO A 69 11.32 0.89 -0.01
CA PRO A 69 11.17 -0.19 -0.99
C PRO A 69 9.77 -0.82 -0.95
N PHE A 70 9.18 -0.96 0.24
CA PHE A 70 7.81 -1.48 0.38
C PHE A 70 6.77 -0.53 -0.20
N TYR A 71 6.96 0.79 -0.08
CA TYR A 71 6.06 1.76 -0.72
C TYR A 71 6.15 1.71 -2.24
N LYS A 72 7.34 1.55 -2.80
CA LYS A 72 7.50 1.32 -4.25
C LYS A 72 6.80 0.03 -4.69
N HIS A 73 6.87 -1.02 -3.87
CA HIS A 73 6.16 -2.26 -4.14
C HIS A 73 4.63 -2.08 -4.12
N PHE A 74 4.09 -1.34 -3.16
CA PHE A 74 2.66 -1.01 -3.18
C PHE A 74 2.27 -0.10 -4.34
N GLN A 75 3.17 0.78 -4.79
CA GLN A 75 2.94 1.61 -5.96
C GLN A 75 2.81 0.80 -7.24
N THR A 76 3.70 -0.16 -7.46
CA THR A 76 3.58 -1.05 -8.62
C THR A 76 2.35 -1.94 -8.52
N ALA A 77 1.95 -2.36 -7.31
CA ALA A 77 0.72 -3.12 -7.09
C ALA A 77 -0.54 -2.30 -7.44
N VAL A 78 -0.63 -1.03 -7.02
CA VAL A 78 -1.77 -0.14 -7.35
C VAL A 78 -1.86 0.12 -8.85
N LYS A 79 -0.72 0.27 -9.54
CA LYS A 79 -0.67 0.50 -10.99
C LYS A 79 -0.76 -0.74 -11.85
N SER A 80 -0.72 -1.93 -11.24
CA SER A 80 -0.71 -3.19 -11.99
C SER A 80 -1.97 -3.39 -12.84
N CYS A 81 -3.11 -2.83 -12.41
CA CYS A 81 -4.40 -2.99 -13.06
C CYS A 81 -5.07 -1.63 -13.26
N SER A 82 -5.85 -1.49 -14.34
CA SER A 82 -6.81 -0.39 -14.43
C SER A 82 -7.98 -0.64 -13.47
N GLN A 83 -8.59 0.43 -12.97
CA GLN A 83 -9.75 0.42 -12.08
C GLN A 83 -10.98 -0.13 -12.84
N GLY A 84 -11.03 -1.46 -13.00
CA GLY A 84 -12.00 -2.25 -13.78
C GLY A 84 -12.32 -1.68 -15.17
N GLY A 85 -11.29 -1.23 -15.89
CA GLY A 85 -11.39 -0.67 -17.24
C GLY A 85 -11.95 0.75 -17.33
N VAL A 86 -12.20 1.44 -16.21
CA VAL A 86 -12.84 2.77 -16.20
C VAL A 86 -11.81 3.90 -16.07
N ARG A 87 -10.81 3.75 -15.19
CA ARG A 87 -9.78 4.76 -14.89
C ARG A 87 -8.46 4.08 -14.47
N GLY A 88 -7.37 4.84 -14.36
CA GLY A 88 -6.14 4.37 -13.73
C GLY A 88 -6.37 4.10 -12.23
N GLY A 89 -5.77 3.04 -11.69
CA GLY A 89 -5.83 2.76 -10.25
C GLY A 89 -5.17 3.88 -9.45
N ALA A 90 -5.87 4.36 -8.42
CA ALA A 90 -5.37 5.39 -7.51
C ALA A 90 -5.32 4.85 -6.09
N GLY A 91 -4.21 5.10 -5.40
CA GLY A 91 -4.01 4.69 -4.02
C GLY A 91 -3.37 5.79 -3.18
N ASN A 92 -3.68 5.82 -1.89
CA ASN A 92 -2.98 6.66 -0.92
C ASN A 92 -2.36 5.77 0.15
N ALA A 93 -1.06 5.92 0.40
CA ALA A 93 -0.43 5.35 1.57
C ALA A 93 -0.39 6.41 2.69
N VAL A 94 -0.95 6.08 3.84
CA VAL A 94 -0.88 6.90 5.05
C VAL A 94 0.27 6.38 5.90
N LEU A 95 1.22 7.28 6.17
CA LEU A 95 2.35 7.05 7.06
C LEU A 95 2.11 7.85 8.34
N PRO A 96 2.21 7.24 9.54
CA PRO A 96 2.49 8.01 10.73
C PRO A 96 3.84 8.69 10.52
N ASN A 97 4.02 9.82 11.19
CA ASN A 97 5.22 10.66 11.15
C ASN A 97 6.41 9.90 11.77
N VAL A 98 6.90 8.87 11.07
CA VAL A 98 8.04 8.07 11.49
C VAL A 98 9.26 8.84 11.04
N ALA A 99 9.90 9.49 12.00
CA ALA A 99 11.24 10.03 11.85
C ALA A 99 12.12 8.92 11.27
N SER A 100 12.52 9.08 10.01
CA SER A 100 13.73 8.40 9.55
C SER A 100 14.83 8.77 10.55
N GLY A 101 15.66 7.83 10.96
CA GLY A 101 16.76 8.06 11.93
C GLY A 101 17.78 9.13 11.51
N SER A 102 17.51 9.92 10.47
CA SER A 102 18.25 11.07 9.97
C SER A 102 17.62 12.42 10.32
N GLY A 103 16.59 12.48 11.19
CA GLY A 103 16.00 13.75 11.64
C GLY A 103 15.27 14.53 10.55
N LYS A 104 15.15 13.98 9.33
CA LYS A 104 14.28 14.55 8.30
C LYS A 104 12.85 14.07 8.56
N PRO A 105 11.87 14.99 8.71
CA PRO A 105 10.48 14.61 8.59
C PRO A 105 10.31 14.08 7.17
N VAL A 106 10.11 12.77 7.02
CA VAL A 106 9.43 12.27 5.83
C VAL A 106 8.04 12.85 6.00
N GLY A 107 7.79 13.98 5.35
CA GLY A 107 6.61 14.79 5.60
C GLY A 107 5.37 13.90 5.62
N ALA A 108 4.33 14.34 6.32
CA ALA A 108 2.96 13.88 6.11
C ALA A 108 2.46 14.21 4.69
N GLU A 109 3.33 14.11 3.69
CA GLU A 109 2.99 13.99 2.30
C GLU A 109 2.24 12.67 2.22
N LYS A 110 0.93 12.77 2.04
CA LYS A 110 0.15 11.73 1.40
C LYS A 110 0.92 11.40 0.13
N GLN A 111 1.79 10.38 0.17
CA GLN A 111 2.43 9.88 -1.03
C GLN A 111 1.28 9.31 -1.82
N THR A 112 0.78 10.17 -2.72
CA THR A 112 -0.27 9.84 -3.64
C THR A 112 0.37 8.81 -4.53
N VAL A 113 -0.05 7.57 -4.36
CA VAL A 113 0.27 6.49 -5.28
C VAL A 113 -0.60 6.77 -6.51
N ALA A 114 -0.25 7.85 -7.23
CA ALA A 114 -0.77 8.25 -8.52
C ALA A 114 -0.16 7.34 -9.56
#